data_AF-A0A9K3CTJ5-F1
#
_entry.id   AF-A0A9K3CTJ5-F1
#
_cell.length_a   1.000
_cell.length_b   1.000
_cell.length_c   1.000
_cell.angle_alpha   90.00
_cell.angle_beta   90.00
_cell.angle_gamma   90.00
#
_symmetry.space_group_name_H-M   'P 1'
#
loop_
_entity.id
_entity.type
_entity.pdbx_description
1 polymer ?
#
loop_
_entity_poly.entity_id
_entity_poly.type
_entity_poly.pdbx_seq_one_letter_code
_entity_poly.pdbx_strand_id
1 'polypeptide(L)'
;MRVTVVVCLALLGCALASVASMNMNPDGTMTLSETFDTDAVAVSRFSDDLETTGWTHIWVQTNAANLDADQAYAAGYVEGWLTEERMTQHWVNYMHVFLGNFPAGYIDPRVYTFIQEQYDWAIEQIHNNPEDTFWQQVNLQLQQTEGFTDGYNAHASEEDQKTLLDILLYQAEGDCYDIIPAVMSEKAWVHVLSPLDLRYSETDEAEVAAALKAAEEAEAEAEAEGEATTTPVDPSEAKVTEEGEVKAMQEEEEEEDVVAEDSDIDEID
;
A
#
# COMPACT_ATOMS: atom_id res chain seq x y z
N MET A 1 -56.19 7.37 -11.45
CA MET A 1 -54.80 7.84 -11.25
C MET A 1 -53.98 6.62 -10.88
N ARG A 2 -53.08 6.15 -11.75
CA ARG A 2 -52.25 4.96 -11.50
C ARG A 2 -50.95 5.46 -10.87
N VAL A 3 -50.69 5.04 -9.62
CA VAL A 3 -49.43 5.32 -8.92
C VAL A 3 -48.45 4.21 -9.32
N THR A 4 -47.42 4.57 -10.08
CA THR A 4 -46.30 3.68 -10.38
C THR A 4 -45.29 3.84 -9.25
N VAL A 5 -45.11 2.81 -8.44
CA VAL A 5 -44.06 2.75 -7.42
C VAL A 5 -42.78 2.33 -8.13
N VAL A 6 -41.83 3.25 -8.24
CA VAL A 6 -40.46 2.94 -8.66
C VAL A 6 -39.73 2.45 -7.42
N VAL A 7 -39.42 1.15 -7.39
CA VAL A 7 -38.55 0.56 -6.37
C VAL A 7 -37.12 0.86 -6.79
N CYS A 8 -36.51 1.87 -6.20
CA CYS A 8 -35.05 2.04 -6.24
C CYS A 8 -34.44 0.94 -5.37
N LEU A 9 -33.94 -0.11 -6.01
CA LEU A 9 -32.98 -1.02 -5.39
C LEU A 9 -31.70 -0.21 -5.16
N ALA A 10 -31.51 0.27 -3.92
CA ALA A 10 -30.21 0.71 -3.47
C ALA A 10 -29.31 -0.53 -3.42
N LEU A 11 -28.48 -0.70 -4.45
CA LEU A 11 -27.33 -1.58 -4.37
C LEU A 11 -26.41 -0.94 -3.34
N LEU A 12 -26.43 -1.47 -2.12
CA LEU A 12 -25.34 -1.25 -1.16
C LEU A 12 -24.11 -1.89 -1.82
N GLY A 13 -23.31 -1.07 -2.51
CA GLY A 13 -22.04 -1.51 -3.06
C GLY A 13 -21.08 -1.75 -1.92
N CYS A 14 -21.00 -2.97 -1.41
CA CYS A 14 -19.71 -3.43 -0.91
C CYS A 14 -18.78 -3.39 -2.12
N ALA A 15 -17.75 -2.54 -2.07
CA ALA A 15 -16.64 -2.65 -3.01
C ALA A 15 -16.11 -4.10 -2.89
N LEU A 16 -16.39 -4.91 -3.91
CA LEU A 16 -15.86 -6.27 -3.99
C LEU A 16 -14.38 -6.10 -4.29
N ALA A 17 -13.52 -6.52 -3.37
CA ALA A 17 -12.10 -6.53 -3.59
C ALA A 17 -11.77 -7.35 -4.85
N SER A 18 -10.97 -6.81 -5.75
CA SER A 18 -10.47 -7.51 -6.92
C SER A 18 -9.33 -8.45 -6.51
N VAL A 19 -9.18 -9.56 -7.23
CA VAL A 19 -8.16 -10.57 -6.96
C VAL A 19 -7.46 -10.98 -8.24
N ALA A 20 -6.18 -11.27 -8.14
CA ALA A 20 -5.39 -11.80 -9.24
C ALA A 20 -4.35 -12.78 -8.72
N SER A 21 -4.08 -13.82 -9.49
CA SER A 21 -3.02 -14.79 -9.22
C SER A 21 -2.17 -15.00 -10.46
N MET A 22 -0.86 -15.12 -10.28
CA MET A 22 0.10 -15.44 -11.34
C MET A 22 0.50 -16.91 -11.22
N ASN A 23 0.05 -17.74 -12.15
CA ASN A 23 0.23 -19.19 -12.11
C ASN A 23 1.40 -19.64 -12.99
N MET A 24 2.23 -20.56 -12.49
CA MET A 24 3.29 -21.20 -13.27
C MET A 24 2.73 -22.36 -14.08
N ASN A 25 2.91 -22.33 -15.40
CA ASN A 25 2.54 -23.42 -16.30
C ASN A 25 3.64 -24.50 -16.36
N PRO A 26 3.30 -25.74 -16.75
CA PRO A 26 4.28 -26.83 -16.87
C PRO A 26 5.41 -26.58 -17.89
N ASP A 27 5.23 -25.64 -18.81
CA ASP A 27 6.23 -25.23 -19.80
C ASP A 27 7.18 -24.11 -19.29
N GLY A 28 6.99 -23.65 -18.05
CA GLY A 28 7.76 -22.58 -17.42
C GLY A 28 7.26 -21.17 -17.73
N THR A 29 6.17 -21.02 -18.48
CA THR A 29 5.53 -19.72 -18.70
C THR A 29 4.60 -19.38 -17.53
N MET A 30 4.37 -18.09 -17.30
CA MET A 30 3.39 -17.65 -16.31
C MET A 30 2.12 -17.11 -16.98
N THR A 31 0.98 -17.32 -16.32
CA THR A 31 -0.31 -16.80 -16.78
C THR A 31 -1.13 -16.25 -15.61
N LEU A 32 -1.70 -15.08 -15.83
CA LEU A 32 -2.61 -14.44 -14.89
C LEU A 32 -3.98 -15.13 -14.88
N SER A 33 -4.58 -15.26 -13.71
CA SER A 33 -6.01 -15.54 -13.53
C SER A 33 -6.63 -14.55 -12.54
N GLU A 34 -7.88 -14.16 -12.77
CA GLU A 34 -8.68 -13.32 -11.84
C GLU A 34 -9.36 -14.18 -10.75
N THR A 35 -8.57 -15.09 -10.17
CA THR A 35 -9.00 -15.98 -9.08
C THR A 35 -8.02 -15.84 -7.93
N PHE A 36 -8.48 -16.12 -6.71
CA PHE A 36 -7.61 -16.16 -5.55
C PHE A 36 -7.07 -17.58 -5.38
N ASP A 37 -5.80 -17.80 -5.75
CA ASP A 37 -5.13 -19.11 -5.68
C ASP A 37 -3.84 -18.99 -4.86
N THR A 38 -3.83 -19.59 -3.67
CA THR A 38 -2.66 -19.57 -2.77
C THR A 38 -1.52 -20.47 -3.20
N ASP A 39 -1.76 -21.37 -4.16
CA ASP A 39 -0.72 -22.24 -4.73
C ASP A 39 0.01 -21.56 -5.90
N ALA A 40 -0.51 -20.44 -6.40
CA ALA A 40 0.11 -19.63 -7.46
C ALA A 40 1.50 -19.09 -7.04
N VAL A 41 2.28 -18.58 -8.00
CA VAL A 41 3.59 -17.95 -7.74
C VAL A 41 3.42 -16.71 -6.88
N ALA A 42 2.41 -15.90 -7.21
CA ALA A 42 1.93 -14.79 -6.39
C ALA A 42 0.41 -14.68 -6.50
N VAL A 43 -0.24 -14.28 -5.42
CA VAL A 43 -1.67 -13.94 -5.36
C VAL A 43 -1.83 -12.60 -4.67
N SER A 44 -2.77 -11.80 -5.14
CA SER A 44 -3.06 -10.49 -4.57
C SER A 44 -4.56 -10.23 -4.46
N ARG A 45 -4.90 -9.37 -3.51
CA ARG A 45 -6.22 -8.76 -3.34
C ARG A 45 -6.07 -7.25 -3.27
N PHE A 46 -6.92 -6.53 -3.99
CA PHE A 46 -6.97 -5.08 -3.98
C PHE A 46 -8.37 -4.59 -3.60
N SER A 47 -8.42 -3.71 -2.60
CA SER A 47 -9.62 -3.02 -2.16
C SER A 47 -9.46 -1.53 -2.42
N ASP A 48 -10.37 -0.98 -3.22
CA ASP A 48 -10.39 0.43 -3.55
C ASP A 48 -11.41 1.19 -2.70
N ASP A 49 -10.98 1.55 -1.50
CA ASP A 49 -11.77 2.30 -0.52
C ASP A 49 -11.36 3.78 -0.48
N LEU A 50 -10.76 4.29 -1.57
CA LEU A 50 -10.17 5.63 -1.60
C LEU A 50 -11.19 6.73 -1.28
N GLU A 51 -12.38 6.64 -1.88
CA GLU A 51 -13.44 7.67 -1.73
C GLU A 51 -14.08 7.67 -0.34
N THR A 52 -14.00 6.56 0.40
CA THR A 52 -14.65 6.40 1.70
C THR A 52 -13.66 6.57 2.86
N THR A 53 -12.42 6.12 2.70
CA THR A 53 -11.41 6.08 3.76
C THR A 53 -10.21 7.00 3.49
N GLY A 54 -10.00 7.43 2.24
CA GLY A 54 -8.78 8.08 1.80
C GLY A 54 -7.64 7.11 1.46
N TRP A 55 -7.87 5.79 1.55
CA TRP A 55 -6.86 4.76 1.33
C TRP A 55 -7.34 3.66 0.40
N THR A 56 -6.43 3.15 -0.42
CA THR A 56 -6.56 1.85 -1.08
C THR A 56 -5.73 0.83 -0.30
N HIS A 57 -6.12 -0.44 -0.38
CA HIS A 57 -5.41 -1.52 0.30
C HIS A 57 -5.05 -2.60 -0.71
N ILE A 58 -3.77 -2.90 -0.82
CA ILE A 58 -3.29 -4.07 -1.55
C ILE A 58 -2.65 -5.06 -0.57
N TRP A 59 -2.97 -6.34 -0.76
CA TRP A 59 -2.31 -7.43 -0.07
C TRP A 59 -1.73 -8.36 -1.12
N VAL A 60 -0.44 -8.65 -1.03
CA VAL A 60 0.27 -9.53 -1.96
C VAL A 60 0.92 -10.65 -1.14
N GLN A 61 0.82 -11.89 -1.63
CA GLN A 61 1.51 -13.05 -1.08
C GLN A 61 2.22 -13.79 -2.21
N THR A 62 3.51 -14.08 -2.03
CA THR A 62 4.28 -14.96 -2.92
C THR A 62 4.38 -16.38 -2.34
N ASN A 63 4.72 -17.34 -3.20
CA ASN A 63 4.89 -18.73 -2.81
C ASN A 63 6.35 -19.16 -2.87
N ALA A 64 6.91 -19.44 -1.69
CA ALA A 64 8.31 -19.85 -1.48
C ALA A 64 8.70 -21.20 -2.12
N ALA A 65 7.74 -21.93 -2.73
CA ALA A 65 8.05 -23.09 -3.56
C ALA A 65 8.65 -22.71 -4.93
N ASN A 66 8.62 -21.43 -5.31
CA ASN A 66 9.14 -20.92 -6.58
C ASN A 66 10.46 -20.17 -6.39
N LEU A 67 11.19 -19.91 -7.47
CA LEU A 67 12.43 -19.13 -7.41
C LEU A 67 12.14 -17.69 -6.96
N ASP A 68 13.07 -17.09 -6.22
CA ASP A 68 12.89 -15.73 -5.70
C ASP A 68 12.64 -14.70 -6.82
N ALA A 69 13.33 -14.84 -7.96
CA ALA A 69 13.11 -13.98 -9.12
C ALA A 69 11.70 -14.13 -9.72
N ASP A 70 11.20 -15.36 -9.80
CA ASP A 70 9.84 -15.65 -10.26
C ASP A 70 8.80 -15.05 -9.30
N GLN A 71 9.05 -15.16 -7.99
CA GLN A 71 8.21 -14.57 -6.96
C GLN A 71 8.18 -13.04 -7.05
N ALA A 72 9.34 -12.40 -7.19
CA ALA A 72 9.45 -10.95 -7.30
C ALA A 72 8.71 -10.43 -8.56
N TYR A 73 8.98 -11.04 -9.71
CA TYR A 73 8.29 -10.70 -10.96
C TYR A 73 6.77 -10.90 -10.85
N ALA A 74 6.33 -12.05 -10.34
CA ALA A 74 4.91 -12.36 -10.19
C ALA A 74 4.21 -11.40 -9.22
N ALA A 75 4.88 -11.00 -8.12
CA ALA A 75 4.37 -10.03 -7.16
C ALA A 75 4.14 -8.66 -7.82
N GLY A 76 5.13 -8.18 -8.56
CA GLY A 76 5.01 -6.94 -9.34
C GLY A 76 3.85 -7.03 -10.34
N TYR A 77 3.75 -8.13 -11.08
CA TYR A 77 2.72 -8.29 -12.10
C TYR A 77 1.30 -8.24 -11.53
N VAL A 78 1.01 -8.98 -10.46
CA VAL A 78 -0.33 -8.96 -9.86
C VAL A 78 -0.66 -7.59 -9.25
N GLU A 79 0.33 -6.87 -8.73
CA GLU A 79 0.17 -5.49 -8.27
C GLU A 79 -0.17 -4.56 -9.44
N GLY A 80 0.68 -4.49 -10.45
CA GLY A 80 0.49 -3.63 -11.62
C GLY A 80 -0.84 -3.87 -12.33
N TRP A 81 -1.26 -5.14 -12.44
CA TRP A 81 -2.56 -5.51 -13.00
C TRP A 81 -3.73 -4.97 -12.17
N LEU A 82 -3.71 -5.19 -10.84
CA LEU A 82 -4.83 -4.83 -9.98
C LEU A 82 -4.93 -3.33 -9.72
N THR A 83 -3.80 -2.62 -9.73
CA THR A 83 -3.74 -1.18 -9.43
C THR A 83 -3.70 -0.30 -10.67
N GLU A 84 -3.90 -0.85 -11.88
CA GLU A 84 -3.78 -0.14 -13.16
C GLU A 84 -4.51 1.21 -13.13
N GLU A 85 -5.80 1.23 -12.79
CA GLU A 85 -6.60 2.45 -12.81
C GLU A 85 -6.02 3.53 -11.89
N ARG A 86 -5.64 3.16 -10.66
CA ARG A 86 -5.09 4.10 -9.68
C ARG A 86 -3.70 4.56 -10.05
N MET A 87 -2.89 3.69 -10.64
CA MET A 87 -1.58 4.08 -11.17
C MET A 87 -1.74 5.04 -12.35
N THR A 88 -2.66 4.79 -13.28
CA THR A 88 -2.94 5.69 -14.42
C THR A 88 -3.37 7.07 -13.93
N GLN A 89 -4.29 7.14 -12.97
CA GLN A 89 -4.72 8.39 -12.35
C GLN A 89 -3.57 9.11 -11.64
N HIS A 90 -2.79 8.38 -10.85
CA HIS A 90 -1.66 8.96 -10.13
C HIS A 90 -0.58 9.47 -11.08
N TRP A 91 -0.24 8.73 -12.14
CA TRP A 91 0.70 9.15 -13.17
C TRP A 91 0.32 10.50 -13.79
N VAL A 92 -0.96 10.69 -14.13
CA VAL A 92 -1.45 11.97 -14.68
C VAL A 92 -1.28 13.11 -13.67
N ASN A 93 -1.64 12.88 -12.41
CA ASN A 93 -1.51 13.87 -11.35
C ASN A 93 -0.03 14.22 -11.09
N TYR A 94 0.82 13.20 -10.99
CA TYR A 94 2.24 13.33 -10.79
C TYR A 94 2.89 14.10 -11.94
N MET A 95 2.68 13.68 -13.20
CA MET A 95 3.23 14.37 -14.36
C MET A 95 2.79 15.84 -14.44
N HIS A 96 1.56 16.17 -14.04
CA HIS A 96 1.11 17.55 -14.01
C HIS A 96 1.99 18.43 -13.08
N VAL A 97 2.33 17.91 -11.89
CA VAL A 97 3.19 18.60 -10.92
C VAL A 97 4.66 18.54 -11.36
N PHE A 98 5.13 17.36 -11.74
CA PHE A 98 6.51 17.08 -12.10
C PHE A 98 6.98 17.93 -13.29
N LEU A 99 6.14 18.07 -14.31
CA LEU A 99 6.45 18.92 -15.47
C LEU A 99 6.54 20.41 -15.11
N GLY A 100 5.97 20.84 -13.99
CA GLY A 100 6.17 22.17 -13.43
C GLY A 100 7.64 22.47 -13.07
N ASN A 101 8.45 21.43 -12.86
CA ASN A 101 9.90 21.57 -12.62
C ASN A 101 10.70 21.83 -13.91
N PHE A 102 10.06 21.70 -15.08
CA PHE A 102 10.70 21.88 -16.39
C PHE A 102 10.15 23.12 -17.11
N PRO A 103 10.98 24.12 -17.44
CA PRO A 103 10.52 25.35 -18.09
C PRO A 103 9.77 25.13 -19.42
N ALA A 104 10.07 24.02 -20.10
CA ALA A 104 9.50 23.69 -21.39
C ALA A 104 8.24 22.80 -21.29
N GLY A 105 7.82 22.40 -20.09
CA GLY A 105 6.65 21.52 -19.89
C GLY A 105 6.85 20.10 -20.40
N TYR A 106 8.11 19.66 -20.55
CA TYR A 106 8.49 18.29 -20.86
C TYR A 106 9.75 17.92 -20.08
N ILE A 107 9.93 16.63 -19.82
CA ILE A 107 11.08 16.09 -19.09
C ILE A 107 12.33 16.24 -19.94
N ASP A 108 13.34 16.94 -19.43
CA ASP A 108 14.60 17.12 -20.14
C ASP A 108 15.27 15.76 -20.42
N PRO A 109 15.72 15.48 -21.66
CA PRO A 109 16.31 14.19 -22.03
C PRO A 109 17.50 13.77 -21.15
N ARG A 110 18.17 14.72 -20.49
CA ARG A 110 19.27 14.43 -19.56
C ARG A 110 18.82 13.66 -18.34
N VAL A 111 17.58 13.85 -17.88
CA VAL A 111 17.02 13.11 -16.74
C VAL A 111 16.79 11.65 -17.14
N TYR A 112 16.12 11.41 -18.26
CA TYR A 112 15.95 10.06 -18.82
C TYR A 112 17.29 9.37 -19.10
N THR A 113 18.29 10.12 -19.59
CA THR A 113 19.64 9.60 -19.81
C THR A 113 20.26 9.12 -18.51
N PHE A 114 20.14 9.90 -17.43
CA PHE A 114 20.67 9.52 -16.12
C PHE A 114 20.01 8.25 -15.57
N ILE A 115 18.67 8.15 -15.64
CA ILE A 115 17.96 6.94 -15.19
C ILE A 115 18.37 5.72 -16.02
N GLN A 116 18.49 5.86 -17.34
CA GLN A 116 18.94 4.76 -18.20
C GLN A 116 20.37 4.32 -17.87
N GLU A 117 21.30 5.25 -17.71
CA GLU A 117 22.70 4.95 -17.35
C GLU A 117 22.80 4.28 -15.97
N GLN A 118 21.98 4.70 -15.01
CA GLN A 118 21.91 4.07 -13.68
C GLN A 118 21.37 2.63 -13.77
N TYR A 119 20.31 2.41 -14.54
CA TYR A 119 19.75 1.08 -14.78
C TYR A 119 20.77 0.15 -15.46
N ASP A 120 21.41 0.61 -16.55
CA ASP A 120 22.41 -0.18 -17.28
C ASP A 120 23.59 -0.55 -16.38
N TRP A 121 24.05 0.40 -15.54
CA TRP A 121 25.09 0.14 -14.55
C TRP A 121 24.65 -0.90 -13.52
N ALA A 122 23.42 -0.82 -12.99
CA ALA A 122 22.91 -1.79 -12.04
C ALA A 122 22.85 -3.21 -12.64
N ILE A 123 22.38 -3.34 -13.89
CA ILE A 123 22.38 -4.60 -14.63
C ILE A 123 23.81 -5.15 -14.81
N GLU A 124 24.78 -4.30 -15.15
CA GLU A 124 26.18 -4.71 -15.24
C GLU A 124 26.70 -5.22 -13.88
N GLN A 125 26.38 -4.54 -12.78
CA GLN A 125 26.79 -4.97 -11.45
C GLN A 125 26.15 -6.30 -11.04
N ILE A 126 24.86 -6.51 -11.33
CA ILE A 126 24.18 -7.79 -11.08
C ILE A 126 24.88 -8.93 -11.83
N HIS A 127 25.17 -8.74 -13.12
CA HIS A 127 25.83 -9.76 -13.94
C HIS A 127 27.26 -10.06 -13.48
N ASN A 128 27.99 -9.05 -13.03
CA ASN A 128 29.39 -9.21 -12.59
C ASN A 128 29.51 -9.78 -11.17
N ASN A 129 28.46 -9.71 -10.36
CA ASN A 129 28.46 -10.12 -8.95
C ASN A 129 27.31 -11.09 -8.60
N PRO A 130 27.14 -12.21 -9.31
CA PRO A 130 25.95 -13.08 -9.18
C PRO A 130 25.83 -13.78 -7.82
N GLU A 131 26.94 -13.94 -7.09
CA GLU A 131 26.98 -14.57 -5.77
C GLU A 131 26.92 -13.55 -4.62
N ASP A 132 26.92 -12.25 -4.92
CA ASP A 132 26.86 -11.20 -3.92
C ASP A 132 25.40 -10.98 -3.49
N THR A 133 25.11 -11.21 -2.20
CA THR A 133 23.75 -11.11 -1.65
C THR A 133 23.14 -9.73 -1.84
N PHE A 134 23.92 -8.64 -1.81
CA PHE A 134 23.40 -7.30 -2.08
C PHE A 134 22.89 -7.19 -3.51
N TRP A 135 23.69 -7.62 -4.49
CA TRP A 135 23.30 -7.56 -5.89
C TRP A 135 22.18 -8.53 -6.25
N GLN A 136 22.06 -9.65 -5.54
CA GLN A 136 20.89 -10.51 -5.63
C GLN A 136 19.61 -9.78 -5.20
N GLN A 137 19.63 -9.01 -4.11
CA GLN A 137 18.46 -8.22 -3.68
C GLN A 137 18.12 -7.09 -4.67
N VAL A 138 19.14 -6.39 -5.19
CA VAL A 138 18.92 -5.38 -6.24
C VAL A 138 18.28 -6.02 -7.48
N ASN A 139 18.71 -7.23 -7.86
CA ASN A 139 18.09 -7.96 -8.95
C ASN A 139 16.62 -8.28 -8.67
N LEU A 140 16.27 -8.76 -7.46
CA LEU A 140 14.87 -9.03 -7.11
C LEU A 140 14.00 -7.77 -7.18
N GLN A 141 14.52 -6.62 -6.74
CA GLN A 141 13.79 -5.34 -6.85
C GLN A 141 13.51 -4.98 -8.32
N LEU A 142 14.50 -5.13 -9.21
CA LEU A 142 14.31 -4.86 -10.64
C LEU A 142 13.35 -5.86 -11.30
N GLN A 143 13.38 -7.13 -10.89
CA GLN A 143 12.42 -8.14 -11.36
C GLN A 143 10.98 -7.79 -10.95
N GLN A 144 10.78 -7.29 -9.72
CA GLN A 144 9.47 -6.81 -9.29
C GLN A 144 9.02 -5.58 -10.10
N THR A 145 9.92 -4.63 -10.39
CA THR A 145 9.59 -3.48 -11.24
C THR A 145 9.25 -3.87 -12.67
N GLU A 146 9.97 -4.84 -13.26
CA GLU A 146 9.66 -5.39 -14.59
C GLU A 146 8.29 -6.08 -14.59
N GLY A 147 8.04 -6.94 -13.60
CA GLY A 147 6.74 -7.56 -13.38
C GLY A 147 5.61 -6.54 -13.26
N PHE A 148 5.79 -5.49 -12.46
CA PHE A 148 4.82 -4.39 -12.33
C PHE A 148 4.53 -3.71 -13.65
N THR A 149 5.57 -3.40 -14.43
CA THR A 149 5.44 -2.76 -15.74
C THR A 149 4.61 -3.63 -16.68
N ASP A 150 4.91 -4.92 -16.76
CA ASP A 150 4.20 -5.86 -17.62
C ASP A 150 2.76 -6.09 -17.16
N GLY A 151 2.53 -6.24 -15.85
CA GLY A 151 1.20 -6.39 -15.27
C GLY A 151 0.30 -5.18 -15.50
N TYR A 152 0.84 -3.97 -15.30
CA TYR A 152 0.17 -2.71 -15.62
C TYR A 152 -0.18 -2.66 -17.11
N ASN A 153 0.80 -2.86 -17.99
CA ASN A 153 0.61 -2.75 -19.44
C ASN A 153 -0.34 -3.82 -20.02
N ALA A 154 -0.47 -4.96 -19.37
CA ALA A 154 -1.39 -6.02 -19.77
C ALA A 154 -2.86 -5.65 -19.53
N HIS A 155 -3.13 -4.72 -18.61
CA HIS A 155 -4.47 -4.22 -18.30
C HIS A 155 -4.73 -2.83 -18.88
N ALA A 156 -3.68 -2.00 -18.98
CA ALA A 156 -3.76 -0.63 -19.46
C ALA A 156 -4.20 -0.54 -20.93
N SER A 157 -4.80 0.60 -21.26
CA SER A 157 -5.07 0.96 -22.65
C SER A 157 -3.75 1.19 -23.42
N GLU A 158 -3.76 1.04 -24.76
CA GLU A 158 -2.56 1.28 -25.58
C GLU A 158 -1.96 2.70 -25.38
N GLU A 159 -2.79 3.70 -25.07
CA GLU A 159 -2.35 5.08 -24.84
C GLU A 159 -1.75 5.30 -23.44
N ASP A 160 -2.09 4.44 -22.48
CA ASP A 160 -1.60 4.50 -21.11
C ASP A 160 -0.39 3.59 -20.86
N GLN A 161 -0.02 2.73 -21.80
CA GLN A 161 1.16 1.86 -21.63
C GLN A 161 2.43 2.66 -21.30
N LYS A 162 3.24 2.12 -20.40
CA LYS A 162 4.49 2.71 -19.91
C LYS A 162 5.66 1.82 -20.25
N THR A 163 6.79 2.42 -20.60
CA THR A 163 8.05 1.67 -20.71
C THR A 163 8.59 1.37 -19.31
N LEU A 164 9.49 0.39 -19.19
CA LEU A 164 10.22 0.16 -17.94
C LEU A 164 10.92 1.43 -17.44
N LEU A 165 11.47 2.23 -18.37
CA LEU A 165 12.15 3.48 -18.04
C LEU A 165 11.20 4.54 -17.48
N ASP A 166 9.95 4.58 -17.95
CA ASP A 166 8.91 5.46 -17.38
C ASP A 166 8.57 5.05 -15.95
N ILE A 167 8.44 3.74 -15.68
CA ILE A 167 8.17 3.23 -14.33
C ILE A 167 9.37 3.47 -13.40
N LEU A 168 10.60 3.26 -13.87
CA LEU A 168 11.81 3.58 -13.10
C LEU A 168 11.89 5.07 -12.76
N LEU A 169 11.55 5.95 -13.72
CA LEU A 169 11.49 7.39 -13.46
C LEU A 169 10.42 7.71 -12.40
N TYR A 170 9.27 7.06 -12.46
CA TYR A 170 8.20 7.22 -11.48
C TYR A 170 8.62 6.76 -10.08
N GLN A 171 9.30 5.61 -9.96
CA GLN A 171 9.87 5.15 -8.69
C GLN A 171 10.96 6.09 -8.15
N ALA A 172 11.65 6.80 -9.05
CA ALA A 172 12.67 7.78 -8.73
C ALA A 172 12.10 9.20 -8.49
N GLU A 173 10.80 9.36 -8.22
CA GLU A 173 10.20 10.68 -7.95
C GLU A 173 11.00 11.45 -6.89
N GLY A 174 11.31 10.79 -5.77
CA GLY A 174 12.09 11.38 -4.68
C GLY A 174 13.50 11.77 -5.13
N ASP A 175 14.20 10.88 -5.83
CA ASP A 175 15.56 11.13 -6.34
C ASP A 175 15.59 12.26 -7.39
N CYS A 176 14.51 12.47 -8.13
CA CYS A 176 14.43 13.50 -9.15
C CYS A 176 14.58 14.92 -8.58
N TYR A 177 14.28 15.14 -7.30
CA TYR A 177 14.55 16.41 -6.64
C TYR A 177 16.05 16.77 -6.63
N ASP A 178 16.94 15.77 -6.64
CA ASP A 178 18.40 15.94 -6.66
C ASP A 178 19.00 15.71 -8.06
N ILE A 179 18.47 14.76 -8.83
CA ILE A 179 18.97 14.45 -10.18
C ILE A 179 18.78 15.64 -11.12
N ILE A 180 17.59 16.24 -11.14
CA ILE A 180 17.26 17.37 -12.03
C ILE A 180 18.27 18.51 -11.90
N PRO A 181 18.53 19.10 -10.71
CA PRO A 181 19.51 20.18 -10.58
C PRO A 181 20.95 19.72 -10.83
N ALA A 182 21.28 18.43 -10.64
CA ALA A 182 22.63 17.92 -10.91
C ALA A 182 22.93 17.81 -12.42
N VAL A 183 21.97 17.34 -13.22
CA VAL A 183 22.17 17.11 -14.67
C VAL A 183 21.79 18.32 -15.52
N MET A 184 20.98 19.24 -14.98
CA MET A 184 20.55 20.46 -15.65
C MET A 184 21.32 21.66 -15.09
N SER A 185 22.48 21.96 -15.66
CA SER A 185 23.43 23.00 -15.23
C SER A 185 22.92 24.45 -15.14
N GLU A 186 21.70 24.75 -15.59
CA GLU A 186 21.06 26.04 -15.37
C GLU A 186 20.09 25.90 -14.23
N LYS A 187 19.99 26.93 -13.37
CA LYS A 187 19.03 27.00 -12.26
C LYS A 187 17.61 26.71 -12.76
N ALA A 188 17.26 25.44 -12.88
CA ALA A 188 15.92 24.95 -12.70
C ALA A 188 15.65 25.33 -11.25
N TRP A 189 15.05 26.50 -11.06
CA TRP A 189 14.38 26.82 -9.82
C TRP A 189 13.19 25.86 -9.78
N VAL A 190 13.50 24.61 -9.44
CA VAL A 190 12.54 23.71 -8.85
C VAL A 190 12.02 24.50 -7.67
N HIS A 191 10.70 24.58 -7.52
CA HIS A 191 10.15 24.73 -6.19
C HIS A 191 10.59 23.47 -5.42
N VAL A 192 11.88 23.39 -5.04
CA VAL A 192 12.31 22.68 -3.84
C VAL A 192 11.36 23.22 -2.81
N LEU A 193 10.47 22.34 -2.33
CA LEU A 193 9.51 22.54 -1.25
C LEU A 193 9.52 24.00 -0.80
N SER A 194 8.52 24.77 -1.21
CA SER A 194 8.40 26.17 -0.83
C SER A 194 8.67 26.32 0.68
N PRO A 195 9.07 27.49 1.19
CA PRO A 195 9.21 27.67 2.64
C PRO A 195 7.93 27.35 3.46
N LEU A 196 6.81 27.05 2.80
CA LEU A 196 5.61 26.44 3.37
C LEU A 196 5.75 24.90 3.44
N ASP A 197 6.17 24.25 2.35
CA ASP A 197 6.37 22.80 2.24
C ASP A 197 7.52 22.28 3.14
N LEU A 198 8.59 23.07 3.32
CA LEU A 198 9.64 22.77 4.33
C LEU A 198 9.17 22.98 5.77
N ARG A 199 8.16 23.83 5.98
CA ARG A 199 7.54 23.99 7.31
C ARG A 199 6.61 22.83 7.63
N TYR A 200 5.97 22.23 6.63
CA TYR A 200 5.19 21.00 6.80
C TYR A 200 6.09 19.84 7.25
N SER A 201 7.28 19.65 6.66
CA SER A 201 8.19 18.57 7.07
C SER A 201 8.74 18.72 8.49
N GLU A 202 9.01 19.95 8.96
CA GLU A 202 9.46 20.18 10.35
C GLU A 202 8.34 19.96 11.39
N THR A 203 7.08 20.27 11.07
CA THR A 203 5.93 19.92 11.91
C THR A 203 5.67 18.42 11.92
N ASP A 204 5.80 17.74 10.77
CA ASP A 204 5.61 16.30 10.67
C ASP A 204 6.69 15.52 11.41
N GLU A 205 7.96 15.95 11.43
CA GLU A 205 9.00 15.27 12.23
C GLU A 205 8.67 15.28 13.73
N ALA A 206 8.11 16.38 14.25
CA ALA A 206 7.70 16.48 15.64
C ALA A 206 6.43 15.66 15.94
N GLU A 207 5.46 15.65 15.01
CA GLU A 207 4.24 14.85 15.12
C GLU A 207 4.53 13.35 14.97
N VAL A 208 5.42 12.95 14.05
CA VAL A 208 5.91 11.58 13.86
C VAL A 208 6.71 11.13 15.08
N ALA A 209 7.59 11.97 15.63
CA ALA A 209 8.29 11.65 16.87
C ALA A 209 7.33 11.49 18.06
N ALA A 210 6.29 12.32 18.14
CA ALA A 210 5.26 12.20 19.17
C ALA A 210 4.40 10.92 18.98
N ALA A 211 4.05 10.59 17.74
CA ALA A 211 3.30 9.38 17.40
C ALA A 211 4.11 8.10 17.67
N LEU A 212 5.40 8.09 17.33
CA LEU A 212 6.34 7.02 17.66
C LEU A 212 6.40 6.80 19.17
N LYS A 213 6.58 7.89 19.93
CA LYS A 213 6.63 7.81 21.38
C LYS A 213 5.31 7.29 21.98
N ALA A 214 4.17 7.73 21.46
CA ALA A 214 2.86 7.26 21.91
C ALA A 214 2.64 5.77 21.58
N ALA A 215 3.14 5.30 20.43
CA ALA A 215 3.09 3.89 20.05
C ALA A 215 3.98 3.03 20.97
N GLU A 216 5.19 3.47 21.27
CA GLU A 216 6.10 2.80 22.22
C GLU A 216 5.50 2.73 23.64
N GLU A 217 4.86 3.81 24.11
CA GLU A 217 4.18 3.83 25.41
C GLU A 217 2.97 2.89 25.45
N ALA A 218 2.17 2.84 24.37
CA ALA A 218 1.03 1.94 24.27
C ALA A 218 1.44 0.45 24.20
N GLU A 219 2.54 0.13 23.52
CA GLU A 219 3.10 -1.23 23.48
C GLU A 219 3.59 -1.66 24.87
N ALA A 220 4.28 -0.77 25.60
CA ALA A 220 4.74 -1.04 26.96
C ALA A 220 3.59 -1.21 27.98
N GLU A 221 2.51 -0.45 27.84
CA GLU A 221 1.29 -0.62 28.66
C GLU A 221 0.59 -1.95 28.36
N ALA A 222 0.46 -2.33 27.08
CA ALA A 222 -0.12 -3.61 26.69
C ALA A 222 0.69 -4.82 27.21
N GLU A 223 2.02 -4.74 27.21
CA GLU A 223 2.89 -5.78 27.80
C GLU A 223 2.74 -5.87 29.33
N ALA A 224 2.65 -4.72 30.02
CA ALA A 224 2.46 -4.67 31.46
C ALA A 224 1.08 -5.23 31.90
N GLU A 225 0.04 -5.03 31.10
CA GLU A 225 -1.30 -5.59 31.35
C GLU A 225 -1.38 -7.08 30.99
N GLY A 226 -0.64 -7.52 29.97
CA GLY A 226 -0.54 -8.93 29.55
C GLY A 226 0.20 -9.83 30.54
N GLU A 227 1.18 -9.31 31.29
CA GLU A 227 1.85 -10.04 32.38
C GLU A 227 0.98 -10.17 33.65
N ALA A 228 -0.01 -9.31 33.85
CA ALA A 228 -0.82 -9.29 35.08
C ALA A 228 -1.95 -10.33 35.11
N THR A 229 -2.28 -10.98 33.98
CA THR A 229 -3.48 -11.84 33.87
C THR A 229 -3.27 -13.15 33.09
N THR A 230 -2.21 -13.92 33.39
CA THR A 230 -2.17 -15.33 32.94
C THR A 230 -1.69 -16.29 34.03
N THR A 231 -2.63 -16.83 34.83
CA THR A 231 -2.43 -18.19 35.37
C THR A 231 -2.63 -19.19 34.22
N PRO A 232 -1.66 -20.07 33.91
CA PRO A 232 -1.76 -20.99 32.78
C PRO A 232 -2.94 -21.96 32.96
N VAL A 233 -3.87 -21.97 32.00
CA VAL A 233 -4.92 -23.00 31.91
C VAL A 233 -4.36 -24.21 31.16
N ASP A 234 -4.58 -25.40 31.73
CA ASP A 234 -4.15 -26.70 31.20
C ASP A 234 -4.79 -26.96 29.81
N PRO A 235 -4.01 -27.26 28.76
CA PRO A 235 -4.52 -27.50 27.40
C PRO A 235 -5.47 -28.70 27.26
N SER A 236 -5.65 -29.53 28.29
CA SER A 236 -6.49 -30.71 28.26
C SER A 236 -8.00 -30.45 28.48
N GLU A 237 -8.42 -29.22 28.79
CA GLU A 237 -9.84 -28.87 29.04
C GLU A 237 -10.54 -28.09 27.92
N ALA A 238 -9.85 -27.70 26.84
CA ALA A 238 -10.48 -26.97 25.74
C ALA A 238 -11.34 -27.89 24.85
N LYS A 239 -12.66 -27.85 25.05
CA LYS A 239 -13.65 -28.45 24.12
C LYS A 239 -13.90 -27.51 22.94
N VAL A 240 -13.75 -28.05 21.74
CA VAL A 240 -14.15 -27.42 20.47
C VAL A 240 -15.68 -27.32 20.43
N THR A 241 -16.20 -26.11 20.23
CA THR A 241 -17.57 -25.90 19.77
C THR A 241 -17.54 -25.14 18.45
N GLU A 242 -18.10 -25.78 17.43
CA GLU A 242 -18.45 -25.21 16.14
C GLU A 242 -19.40 -24.02 16.31
N GLU A 243 -19.10 -22.96 15.54
CA GLU A 243 -19.98 -21.94 14.95
C GLU A 243 -19.36 -20.54 15.12
N GLY A 244 -18.96 -19.99 13.98
CA GLY A 244 -18.43 -18.64 13.87
C GLY A 244 -19.55 -17.62 13.88
N GLU A 245 -19.41 -16.63 14.76
CA GLU A 245 -19.98 -15.29 14.65
C GLU A 245 -19.35 -14.46 15.79
N VAL A 246 -18.40 -13.57 15.48
CA VAL A 246 -17.91 -12.60 16.47
C VAL A 246 -18.80 -11.37 16.37
N LYS A 247 -19.77 -11.28 17.28
CA LYS A 247 -20.56 -10.08 17.53
C LYS A 247 -19.91 -9.33 18.68
N ALA A 248 -19.54 -8.07 18.45
CA ALA A 248 -19.10 -7.16 19.51
C ALA A 248 -20.23 -6.99 20.53
N MET A 249 -19.95 -7.28 21.80
CA MET A 249 -20.86 -7.02 22.91
C MET A 249 -20.18 -6.01 23.83
N GLN A 250 -20.74 -4.80 23.88
CA GLN A 250 -20.50 -3.84 24.93
C GLN A 250 -21.23 -4.34 26.18
N GLU A 251 -20.52 -4.49 27.30
CA GLU A 251 -21.12 -4.67 28.62
C GLU A 251 -21.14 -3.31 29.32
N GLU A 252 -22.35 -2.74 29.44
CA GLU A 252 -22.68 -1.73 30.44
C GLU A 252 -22.97 -2.47 31.75
N GLU A 253 -22.17 -2.25 32.80
CA GLU A 253 -22.51 -2.69 34.16
C GLU A 253 -23.41 -1.64 34.83
N GLU A 254 -24.68 -2.03 35.06
CA GLU A 254 -25.55 -1.43 36.06
C GLU A 254 -25.16 -1.97 37.46
N GLU A 255 -24.68 -1.12 38.35
CA GLU A 255 -24.73 -1.38 39.81
C GLU A 255 -25.90 -0.60 40.43
N GLU A 256 -26.97 -1.32 40.74
CA GLU A 256 -27.94 -0.93 41.76
C GLU A 256 -27.30 -1.09 43.14
N ASP A 257 -27.28 -0.02 43.95
CA ASP A 257 -27.13 -0.13 45.39
C ASP A 257 -28.25 0.62 46.10
N VAL A 258 -29.06 -0.15 46.84
CA VAL A 258 -30.17 0.30 47.69
C VAL A 258 -29.63 0.37 49.11
N VAL A 259 -29.97 1.42 49.87
CA VAL A 259 -30.62 1.36 51.20
C VAL A 259 -30.58 2.72 51.95
N ALA A 260 -31.81 3.21 52.17
CA ALA A 260 -32.43 3.83 53.36
C ALA A 260 -32.13 5.26 53.84
N GLU A 261 -33.27 5.96 54.05
CA GLU A 261 -33.67 6.84 55.16
C GLU A 261 -32.75 8.06 55.46
N ASP A 262 -33.23 9.29 55.67
CA ASP A 262 -34.48 9.75 56.25
C ASP A 262 -34.61 11.29 56.07
N SER A 263 -35.83 11.82 56.28
CA SER A 263 -36.15 13.18 56.74
C SER A 263 -35.84 14.43 55.89
N ASP A 264 -36.94 15.07 55.45
CA ASP A 264 -37.32 16.47 55.68
C ASP A 264 -36.57 17.66 55.03
N ILE A 265 -37.43 18.60 54.60
CA ILE A 265 -37.32 20.07 54.64
C ILE A 265 -37.12 20.84 53.31
N ASP A 266 -38.25 21.47 52.95
CA ASP A 266 -38.52 22.85 52.48
C ASP A 266 -38.08 23.39 51.12
N GLU A 267 -39.12 23.92 50.45
CA GLU A 267 -39.19 25.10 49.57
C GLU A 267 -37.97 26.04 49.58
N ILE A 268 -37.62 26.57 48.40
CA ILE A 268 -37.62 28.02 48.10
C ILE A 268 -37.46 28.24 46.58
N ASP A 269 -38.45 28.97 46.03
CA ASP A 269 -38.50 29.89 44.86
C ASP A 269 -37.65 29.60 43.60
#